data_AF-J9DZ57-F1
#
_entry.id   AF-J9DZ57-F1
#
_cell.length_a   1.000
_cell.length_b   1.000
_cell.length_c   1.000
_cell.angle_alpha   90.00
_cell.angle_beta   90.00
_cell.angle_gamma   90.00
#
_symmetry.space_group_name_H-M   'P 1'
#
loop_
_entity.id
_entity.type
_entity.pdbx_description
1 polymer ?
#
loop_
_entity_poly.entity_id
_entity_poly.type
_entity_poly.pdbx_seq_one_letter_code
_entity_poly.pdbx_strand_id
1 'polypeptide(L)'
;VRLDLLDARHQRPLTAVLAALLMILPQTDAFNTLHKRIQCIPSIVVHEENEQSQLDAKVDFKPLLQHFLRILEEQQKVLRRKHRQMLSSIE
;
A
#
# COMPACT_ATOMS: atom_id res chain seq x y z
N VAL A 1 21.70 -3.42 -3.28
CA VAL A 1 20.54 -2.61 -3.73
C VAL A 1 20.05 -1.82 -2.53
N ARG A 2 19.85 -0.49 -2.65
CA ARG A 2 19.59 0.42 -1.52
C ARG A 2 18.15 0.28 -0.98
N LEU A 3 17.90 -0.78 -0.19
CA LEU A 3 16.59 -1.00 0.45
C LEU A 3 16.28 0.04 1.54
N ASP A 4 17.28 0.68 2.14
CA ASP A 4 17.06 1.66 3.23
C ASP A 4 16.35 2.95 2.76
N LEU A 5 16.41 3.25 1.45
CA LEU A 5 15.64 4.34 0.83
C LEU A 5 14.16 3.99 0.65
N LEU A 6 13.81 2.71 0.78
CA LEU A 6 12.45 2.20 0.76
C LEU A 6 11.91 1.96 2.18
N ASP A 7 12.75 2.05 3.22
CA ASP A 7 12.29 2.04 4.60
C ASP A 7 11.72 3.43 4.95
N ALA A 8 10.41 3.45 5.15
CA ALA A 8 9.61 4.59 5.61
C ALA A 8 10.29 5.43 6.71
N ARG A 9 10.98 4.77 7.65
CA ARG A 9 11.61 5.45 8.81
C ARG A 9 12.86 6.24 8.43
N HIS A 10 13.60 5.74 7.44
CA HIS A 10 14.90 6.29 7.06
C HIS A 10 14.84 7.14 5.79
N GLN A 11 13.77 7.03 5.01
CA GLN A 11 13.62 7.73 3.73
C GLN A 11 13.71 9.25 3.86
N ARG A 12 13.01 9.87 4.83
CA ARG A 12 13.01 11.34 4.99
C ARG A 12 14.39 11.90 5.38
N PRO A 13 15.06 11.44 6.45
CA PRO A 13 16.38 11.95 6.81
C PRO A 13 17.42 11.65 5.71
N LEU A 14 17.34 10.48 5.08
CA LEU A 14 18.32 10.08 4.07
C LEU A 14 18.13 10.83 2.74
N THR A 15 16.88 11.13 2.35
CA THR A 15 16.59 12.00 1.20
C THR A 15 17.07 13.43 1.45
N ALA A 16 16.89 13.96 2.67
CA ALA A 16 17.37 15.29 3.04
C ALA A 16 18.90 15.41 2.95
N VAL A 17 19.63 14.41 3.46
CA VAL A 17 21.10 14.35 3.35
C VAL A 17 21.55 14.25 1.89
N LEU A 18 20.89 13.42 1.08
CA LEU A 18 21.22 13.29 -0.35
C LEU A 18 20.93 14.58 -1.13
N ALA A 19 19.87 15.31 -0.80
CA ALA A 19 19.57 16.61 -1.39
C ALA A 19 20.59 17.68 -0.98
N ALA A 20 21.02 17.69 0.30
CA ALA A 20 22.09 18.57 0.76
C ALA A 20 23.43 18.27 0.07
N LEU A 21 23.78 16.99 -0.09
CA LEU A 21 24.95 16.57 -0.86
C LEU A 21 24.85 17.00 -2.33
N LEU A 22 23.66 16.92 -2.92
CA LEU A 22 23.40 17.39 -4.28
C LEU A 22 23.65 18.90 -4.42
N MET A 23 23.30 19.71 -3.41
CA MET A 23 23.56 21.17 -3.43
C MET A 23 25.06 21.52 -3.35
N ILE A 24 25.89 20.65 -2.78
CA ILE A 24 27.33 20.87 -2.61
C ILE A 24 28.12 20.41 -3.85
N LEU A 25 27.56 19.48 -4.63
CA LEU A 25 28.24 18.92 -5.79
C LEU A 25 28.32 19.93 -6.96
N PRO A 26 29.49 20.07 -7.60
CA PRO A 26 29.60 20.80 -8.87
C PRO A 26 28.80 20.07 -9.96
N GLN A 27 28.36 20.78 -11.01
CA GLN A 27 27.63 20.24 -12.17
C GLN A 27 28.49 19.25 -12.98
N THR A 28 28.63 18.07 -12.43
CA THR A 28 29.47 16.97 -12.89
C THR A 28 28.61 15.73 -13.10
N ASP A 29 29.17 14.69 -13.70
CA ASP A 29 28.45 13.43 -13.88
C ASP A 29 28.00 12.81 -12.55
N ALA A 30 28.74 13.07 -11.46
CA ALA A 30 28.35 12.68 -10.11
C ALA A 30 27.06 13.39 -9.66
N PHE A 31 26.92 14.69 -9.92
CA PHE A 31 25.69 15.45 -9.67
C PHE A 31 24.52 14.87 -10.47
N ASN A 32 24.69 14.70 -11.78
CA ASN A 32 23.64 14.18 -12.66
C ASN A 32 23.19 12.76 -12.26
N THR A 33 24.14 11.93 -11.83
CA THR A 33 23.88 10.57 -11.36
C THR A 33 23.10 10.58 -10.05
N LEU A 34 23.49 11.42 -9.10
CA LEU A 34 22.80 11.54 -7.82
C LEU A 34 21.39 12.13 -7.99
N HIS A 35 21.25 13.18 -8.79
CA HIS A 35 19.97 13.81 -9.09
C HIS A 35 18.96 12.83 -9.70
N LYS A 36 19.35 12.09 -10.74
CA LYS A 36 18.50 11.07 -11.37
C LYS A 36 18.10 9.97 -10.38
N ARG A 37 19.02 9.55 -9.50
CA ARG A 37 18.74 8.52 -8.49
C ARG A 37 17.77 9.01 -7.42
N ILE A 38 17.85 10.28 -7.02
CA ILE A 38 16.88 10.89 -6.09
C ILE A 38 15.49 10.96 -6.75
N GLN A 39 15.41 11.34 -8.02
CA GLN A 39 14.14 11.41 -8.76
C GLN A 39 13.45 10.05 -8.92
N CYS A 40 14.21 8.95 -8.94
CA CYS A 40 13.65 7.61 -8.99
C CYS A 40 13.15 7.07 -7.64
N ILE A 41 13.35 7.80 -6.53
CA ILE A 41 12.82 7.39 -5.22
C ILE A 41 11.29 7.60 -5.27
N PRO A 42 10.48 6.53 -5.17
CA PRO A 42 9.03 6.70 -5.09
C PRO A 42 8.72 7.54 -3.86
N SER A 43 7.79 8.49 -3.99
CA SER A 43 7.24 9.21 -2.84
C SER A 43 6.42 8.22 -2.01
N ILE A 44 7.10 7.44 -1.17
CA ILE A 44 6.44 6.70 -0.10
C ILE A 44 6.03 7.79 0.89
N VAL A 45 4.84 8.33 0.68
CA VAL A 45 4.15 9.09 1.70
C VAL A 45 3.83 8.06 2.76
N VAL A 46 4.79 7.87 3.68
CA VAL A 46 4.46 7.40 5.00
C VAL A 46 3.43 8.41 5.45
N HIS A 47 2.17 8.01 5.50
CA HIS A 47 1.25 8.66 6.40
C HIS A 47 2.01 8.62 7.71
N GLU A 48 2.62 9.75 8.06
CA GLU A 48 3.00 10.00 9.43
C GLU A 48 1.79 9.49 10.20
N GLU A 49 2.03 8.55 11.09
CA GLU A 49 1.11 8.26 12.17
C GLU A 49 1.03 9.58 12.95
N ASN A 50 0.38 10.58 12.34
CA ASN A 50 -0.13 11.76 12.97
C ASN A 50 -1.09 11.16 13.96
N GLU A 51 -0.55 11.08 15.16
CA GLU A 51 -1.21 10.89 16.42
C GLU A 51 -2.71 11.02 16.25
N GLN A 52 -3.41 9.89 16.37
CA GLN A 52 -4.78 9.88 16.83
C GLN A 52 -5.66 10.89 16.06
N SER A 53 -5.86 10.65 14.77
CA SER A 53 -7.21 10.93 14.26
C SER A 53 -8.12 10.00 15.03
N GLN A 54 -8.70 10.53 16.12
CA GLN A 54 -9.80 9.95 16.86
C GLN A 54 -10.91 9.65 15.85
N LEU A 55 -10.84 8.48 15.23
CA LEU A 55 -11.98 7.84 14.63
C LEU A 55 -12.77 7.25 15.81
N ASP A 56 -13.29 8.13 16.66
CA ASP A 56 -14.47 7.89 17.49
C ASP A 56 -15.73 7.78 16.61
N ALA A 57 -15.57 7.38 15.35
CA ALA A 57 -16.61 6.67 14.66
C ALA A 57 -16.75 5.35 15.42
N LYS A 58 -17.70 5.32 16.36
CA LYS A 58 -18.26 4.13 16.98
C LYS A 58 -18.91 3.30 15.87
N VAL A 59 -18.08 2.74 14.98
CA VAL A 59 -18.50 1.90 13.89
C VAL A 59 -18.92 0.60 14.53
N ASP A 60 -20.21 0.33 14.51
CA ASP A 60 -20.70 -0.98 14.93
C ASP A 60 -20.33 -2.00 13.86
N PHE A 61 -19.31 -2.80 14.14
CA PHE A 61 -18.83 -3.86 13.25
C PHE A 61 -19.77 -5.07 13.22
N LYS A 62 -20.69 -5.23 14.18
CA LYS A 62 -21.64 -6.35 14.20
C LYS A 62 -22.57 -6.40 12.99
N PRO A 63 -23.28 -5.31 12.61
CA PRO A 63 -24.14 -5.33 11.43
C PRO A 63 -23.36 -5.57 10.14
N LEU A 64 -22.12 -5.04 10.04
CA LEU A 64 -21.27 -5.25 8.88
C LEU A 64 -20.84 -6.73 8.76
N LEU A 65 -20.42 -7.34 9.87
CA LEU A 65 -20.07 -8.75 9.90
C LEU A 65 -21.26 -9.66 9.57
N GLN A 66 -22.44 -9.34 10.11
CA GLN A 66 -23.66 -10.10 9.81
C GLN A 66 -24.04 -9.98 8.32
N HIS A 67 -23.88 -8.80 7.72
CA HIS A 67 -24.08 -8.63 6.28
C HIS A 67 -23.07 -9.44 5.47
N PHE A 68 -21.80 -9.40 5.84
CA PHE A 68 -20.74 -10.15 5.18
C PHE A 68 -21.00 -11.68 5.21
N LEU A 69 -21.35 -12.23 6.37
CA LEU A 69 -21.67 -13.65 6.51
C LEU A 69 -22.88 -14.05 5.65
N ARG A 70 -23.90 -13.21 5.58
CA ARG A 70 -25.08 -13.42 4.72
C ARG A 70 -24.69 -13.51 3.24
N ILE A 71 -23.87 -12.57 2.78
CA ILE A 71 -23.39 -12.57 1.38
C ILE A 71 -22.56 -13.81 1.09
N LEU A 72 -21.67 -14.23 2.00
CA LEU A 72 -20.90 -15.46 1.83
C LEU A 72 -21.79 -16.69 1.69
N GLU A 73 -22.86 -16.78 2.49
CA GLU A 73 -23.79 -17.90 2.42
C GLU A 73 -24.57 -17.93 1.09
N GLU A 74 -24.99 -16.76 0.60
CA GLU A 74 -25.63 -16.63 -0.71
C GLU A 74 -24.70 -17.05 -1.84
N GLN A 75 -23.44 -16.57 -1.82
CA GLN A 75 -22.43 -16.94 -2.81
C GLN A 75 -22.16 -18.45 -2.79
N GLN A 76 -22.06 -19.05 -1.60
CA GLN A 76 -21.87 -20.50 -1.47
C GLN A 76 -23.06 -21.29 -2.03
N LYS A 77 -24.30 -20.82 -1.81
CA LYS A 77 -25.51 -21.43 -2.39
C LYS A 77 -25.51 -21.34 -3.91
N VAL A 78 -25.14 -20.19 -4.48
CA VAL A 78 -25.03 -20.02 -5.94
C VAL A 78 -23.96 -20.95 -6.52
N LEU A 79 -22.79 -21.03 -5.88
CA LEU A 79 -21.71 -21.90 -6.34
C LEU A 79 -22.12 -23.38 -6.32
N ARG A 80 -22.79 -23.82 -5.24
CA ARG A 80 -23.33 -25.19 -5.13
C ARG A 80 -24.39 -25.48 -6.20
N ARG A 81 -25.28 -24.51 -6.50
CA ARG A 81 -26.27 -24.65 -7.58
C ARG A 81 -25.60 -24.78 -8.95
N LYS A 82 -24.62 -23.92 -9.26
CA LYS A 82 -23.84 -24.01 -10.51
C LYS A 82 -23.12 -25.36 -10.63
N HIS A 83 -22.49 -25.82 -9.55
CA HIS A 83 -21.83 -27.13 -9.54
C HIS A 83 -22.81 -28.27 -9.77
N ARG A 84 -23.99 -28.24 -9.15
CA ARG A 84 -25.06 -29.23 -9.40
C ARG A 84 -25.54 -29.20 -10.85
N GLN A 85 -25.75 -28.00 -11.42
CA GLN A 85 -26.17 -27.83 -12.83
C GLN A 85 -25.13 -28.40 -13.79
N MET A 86 -23.84 -28.11 -13.55
CA MET A 86 -22.74 -28.67 -14.34
C MET A 86 -22.74 -30.20 -14.33
N LEU A 87 -22.92 -30.82 -13.16
CA LEU A 87 -22.99 -32.28 -13.06
C LEU A 87 -24.21 -32.86 -13.78
N SER A 88 -25.38 -32.23 -13.68
CA SER A 88 -26.59 -32.67 -14.38
C SER A 88 -26.58 -32.44 -15.90
N SER A 89 -25.69 -31.58 -16.40
CA SER A 89 -25.52 -31.35 -17.85
C SER A 89 -24.52 -32.30 -18.50
N ILE A 90 -23.86 -33.15 -17.70
CA ILE A 90 -22.88 -34.15 -18.16
C ILE A 90 -23.53 -35.55 -18.30
N GLU A 91 -24.71 -35.77 -17.69
CA GLU A 91 -25.58 -36.95 -17.90
C GLU A 91 -26.54 -36.73 -19.08
#